data_AF-A0A411YBZ3-F1
#
_entry.id   AF-A0A411YBZ3-F1
#
_cell.length_a   1.000
_cell.length_b   1.000
_cell.length_c   1.000
_cell.angle_alpha   90.00
_cell.angle_beta   90.00
_cell.angle_gamma   90.00
#
_symmetry.space_group_name_H-M   'P 1'
#
loop_
_entity.id
_entity.type
_entity.pdbx_description
1 polymer ?
#
loop_
_entity_poly.entity_id
_entity_poly.type
_entity_poly.pdbx_seq_one_letter_code
_entity_poly.pdbx_strand_id
1 'polypeptide(L)'
;MPSDGRAAGWKASSLRANRADAVAVRQAVARLPHRRRAVLVYRFYLGYSVAETADAMGASESATKSLASRAVDELRGVLDVDTTLAGEEHDGAR
;
A
#
# COMPACT_ATOMS: atom_id res chain seq x y z
N MET A 1 -14.69 -26.72 3.11
CA MET A 1 -14.98 -25.54 3.96
C MET A 1 -13.86 -24.52 3.76
N PRO A 2 -14.10 -23.38 3.09
CA PRO A 2 -13.17 -22.26 3.05
C PRO A 2 -13.44 -21.34 4.25
N SER A 3 -12.45 -21.21 5.14
CA SER A 3 -12.53 -20.41 6.37
C SER A 3 -12.09 -18.97 6.11
N ASP A 4 -12.82 -18.04 6.74
CA ASP A 4 -12.48 -16.63 7.03
C ASP A 4 -12.91 -15.54 6.03
N GLY A 5 -14.23 -15.28 5.98
CA GLY A 5 -14.84 -14.28 6.87
C GLY A 5 -14.29 -12.85 6.95
N ARG A 6 -13.60 -12.29 5.94
CA ARG A 6 -13.09 -10.88 5.99
C ARG A 6 -13.52 -9.96 4.83
N ALA A 7 -14.59 -10.31 4.11
CA ALA A 7 -15.02 -9.55 2.93
C ALA A 7 -15.85 -8.27 3.20
N ALA A 8 -16.15 -7.92 4.46
CA ALA A 8 -17.16 -6.87 4.79
C ALA A 8 -16.63 -5.64 5.55
N GLY A 9 -15.32 -5.43 5.67
CA GLY A 9 -14.75 -4.30 6.42
C GLY A 9 -14.36 -3.06 5.62
N TRP A 10 -14.07 -3.20 4.32
CA TRP A 10 -13.44 -2.12 3.54
C TRP A 10 -14.36 -1.44 2.51
N LYS A 11 -15.57 -1.97 2.29
CA LYS A 11 -16.46 -1.54 1.19
C LYS A 11 -17.36 -0.34 1.48
N ALA A 12 -17.61 0.02 2.74
CA ALA A 12 -18.57 1.10 3.05
C ALA A 12 -17.93 2.50 3.14
N SER A 13 -16.64 2.61 3.44
CA SER A 13 -15.93 3.90 3.55
C SER A 13 -15.33 4.38 2.20
N SER A 14 -15.13 3.47 1.24
CA SER A 14 -14.25 3.65 0.08
C SER A 14 -14.92 4.11 -1.22
N LEU A 15 -16.25 4.30 -1.26
CA LEU A 15 -16.94 4.72 -2.51
C LEU A 15 -16.77 6.21 -2.85
N ARG A 16 -16.06 6.97 -2.01
CA ARG A 16 -15.49 8.29 -2.33
C ARG A 16 -13.95 8.28 -2.35
N ALA A 17 -13.31 7.16 -2.69
CA ALA A 17 -11.89 7.20 -3.03
C ALA A 17 -11.74 8.03 -4.30
N ASN A 18 -11.31 9.28 -4.16
CA ASN A 18 -11.23 10.25 -5.22
C ASN A 18 -10.16 9.78 -6.24
N ARG A 19 -10.32 10.12 -7.52
CA ARG A 19 -9.29 9.83 -8.54
C ARG A 19 -7.93 10.42 -8.13
N ALA A 20 -7.94 11.54 -7.40
CA ALA A 20 -6.79 12.15 -6.79
C ALA A 20 -6.09 11.20 -5.80
N ASP A 21 -6.82 10.53 -4.92
CA ASP A 21 -6.29 9.57 -3.95
C ASP A 21 -5.61 8.40 -4.67
N ALA A 22 -6.23 7.89 -5.75
CA ALA A 22 -5.63 6.84 -6.55
C ALA A 22 -4.34 7.27 -7.26
N VAL A 23 -4.22 8.55 -7.65
CA VAL A 23 -2.97 9.10 -8.21
C VAL A 23 -1.90 9.22 -7.12
N ALA A 24 -2.25 9.77 -5.96
CA ALA A 24 -1.34 9.93 -4.83
C ALA A 24 -0.77 8.59 -4.36
N VAL A 25 -1.63 7.56 -4.22
CA VAL A 25 -1.19 6.20 -3.86
C VAL A 25 -0.23 5.62 -4.88
N ARG A 26 -0.48 5.80 -6.19
CA ARG A 26 0.45 5.31 -7.22
C ARG A 26 1.81 6.01 -7.16
N GLN A 27 1.83 7.33 -6.93
CA GLN A 27 3.07 8.08 -6.77
C GLN A 27 3.83 7.65 -5.51
N ALA A 28 3.13 7.48 -4.40
CA ALA A 28 3.72 7.03 -3.15
C ALA A 28 4.34 5.62 -3.29
N VAL A 29 3.63 4.68 -3.93
CA VAL A 29 4.18 3.35 -4.23
C VAL A 29 5.39 3.42 -5.16
N ALA A 30 5.43 4.36 -6.12
CA ALA A 30 6.57 4.54 -7.03
C ALA A 30 7.84 5.05 -6.31
N ARG A 31 7.69 5.78 -5.20
CA ARG A 31 8.79 6.28 -4.36
C ARG A 31 9.41 5.21 -3.47
N LEU A 32 8.71 4.10 -3.22
CA LEU A 32 9.24 3.01 -2.42
C LEU A 32 10.43 2.31 -3.11
N PRO A 33 11.43 1.87 -2.34
CA PRO A 33 12.48 1.00 -2.86
C PRO A 33 11.89 -0.22 -3.57
N HIS A 34 12.53 -0.64 -4.66
CA HIS A 34 12.04 -1.70 -5.55
C HIS A 34 11.52 -2.93 -4.80
N ARG A 35 12.28 -3.39 -3.79
CA ARG A 35 11.97 -4.59 -3.03
C ARG A 35 10.72 -4.46 -2.15
N ARG A 36 10.44 -3.27 -1.60
CA ARG A 36 9.25 -2.98 -0.79
C ARG A 36 8.01 -2.80 -1.68
N ARG A 37 8.18 -2.16 -2.84
CA ARG A 37 7.14 -2.12 -3.86
C ARG A 37 6.75 -3.50 -4.37
N ALA A 38 7.73 -4.37 -4.65
CA ALA A 38 7.49 -5.72 -5.13
C ALA A 38 6.61 -6.55 -4.17
N VAL A 39 6.91 -6.54 -2.87
CA VAL A 39 6.07 -7.28 -1.89
C VAL A 39 4.64 -6.75 -1.85
N LEU A 40 4.42 -5.45 -2.02
CA LEU A 40 3.09 -4.87 -2.06
C LEU A 40 2.33 -5.29 -3.33
N VAL A 41 3.00 -5.30 -4.48
CA VAL A 41 2.42 -5.73 -5.75
C VAL A 41 1.99 -7.19 -5.67
N TYR A 42 2.87 -8.09 -5.23
CA TYR A 42 2.51 -9.51 -5.10
C TYR A 42 1.34 -9.72 -4.13
N ARG A 43 1.40 -9.13 -2.94
CA ARG A 43 0.41 -9.38 -1.88
C ARG A 43 -0.94 -8.72 -2.11
N PHE A 44 -0.96 -7.50 -2.64
CA PHE A 44 -2.18 -6.67 -2.68
C PHE A 44 -2.72 -6.43 -4.09
N TYR A 45 -1.88 -6.43 -5.12
CA TYR A 45 -2.34 -6.28 -6.51
C TYR A 45 -2.55 -7.64 -7.19
N LEU A 46 -1.63 -8.58 -6.98
CA LEU A 46 -1.69 -9.90 -7.61
C LEU A 46 -2.37 -10.97 -6.73
N GLY A 47 -2.62 -10.67 -5.45
CA GLY A 47 -3.34 -11.55 -4.55
C GLY A 47 -2.56 -12.78 -4.06
N TYR A 48 -1.23 -12.77 -4.18
CA TYR A 48 -0.39 -13.91 -3.78
C TYR A 48 -0.46 -14.13 -2.27
N SER A 49 -0.40 -15.39 -1.85
CA SER A 49 -0.18 -15.78 -0.46
C SER A 49 1.21 -15.36 0.03
N VAL A 50 1.48 -15.52 1.33
CA VAL A 50 2.80 -15.19 1.88
C VAL A 50 3.86 -16.13 1.32
N ALA A 51 3.55 -17.42 1.23
CA ALA A 51 4.43 -18.44 0.68
C ALA A 51 4.76 -18.16 -0.79
N GLU A 52 3.75 -17.94 -1.63
CA GLU A 52 3.94 -17.62 -3.06
C GLU A 52 4.76 -16.33 -3.27
N THR A 53 4.54 -15.33 -2.42
CA THR A 53 5.34 -14.09 -2.46
C THR A 53 6.78 -14.34 -2.02
N ALA A 54 6.98 -15.15 -0.99
CA ALA A 54 8.30 -15.50 -0.48
C ALA A 54 9.13 -16.22 -1.56
N ASP A 55 8.53 -17.19 -2.23
CA ASP A 55 9.13 -17.93 -3.34
C ASP A 55 9.44 -17.00 -4.52
N ALA A 56 8.50 -16.16 -4.94
CA ALA A 56 8.70 -15.21 -6.04
C ALA A 56 9.80 -14.17 -5.76
N MET A 57 10.04 -13.84 -4.49
CA MET A 57 11.07 -12.88 -4.07
C MET A 57 12.40 -13.54 -3.68
N GLY A 58 12.49 -14.87 -3.65
CA GLY A 58 13.65 -15.59 -3.12
C GLY A 58 13.93 -15.24 -1.65
N ALA A 59 12.88 -15.12 -0.83
CA ALA A 59 12.97 -14.76 0.58
C ALA A 59 12.22 -15.80 1.45
N SER A 60 12.43 -15.80 2.76
CA SER A 60 11.63 -16.61 3.67
C SER A 60 10.25 -15.99 3.91
N GLU A 61 9.26 -16.80 4.33
CA GLU A 61 7.95 -16.28 4.73
C GLU A 61 8.04 -15.26 5.87
N SER A 62 8.93 -15.49 6.85
CA SER A 62 9.17 -14.56 7.96
C SER A 62 9.70 -13.22 7.46
N ALA A 63 10.72 -13.26 6.59
CA ALA A 63 11.26 -12.05 5.96
C ALA A 63 10.20 -11.33 5.10
N THR A 64 9.34 -12.09 4.42
CA THR A 64 8.25 -11.55 3.60
C THR A 64 7.20 -10.83 4.43
N LYS A 65 6.79 -11.40 5.57
CA LYS A 65 5.87 -10.76 6.53
C LYS A 65 6.45 -9.44 7.05
N SER A 66 7.69 -9.46 7.52
CA SER A 66 8.35 -8.25 8.01
C SER A 66 8.56 -7.21 6.89
N LEU A 67 8.89 -7.65 5.67
CA LEU A 67 9.05 -6.76 4.52
C LEU A 67 7.71 -6.10 4.15
N ALA A 68 6.61 -6.86 4.14
CA ALA A 68 5.28 -6.35 3.86
C ALA A 68 4.85 -5.31 4.92
N SER A 69 5.07 -5.57 6.20
CA SER A 69 4.79 -4.59 7.27
C SER A 69 5.56 -3.29 7.05
N ARG A 70 6.88 -3.37 6.89
CA ARG A 70 7.73 -2.20 6.68
C ARG A 70 7.37 -1.43 5.40
N ALA A 71 6.98 -2.13 4.34
CA ALA A 71 6.54 -1.51 3.10
C ALA A 71 5.23 -0.74 3.28
N VAL A 72 4.29 -1.26 4.06
CA VAL A 72 3.04 -0.54 4.41
C VAL A 72 3.31 0.66 5.30
N ASP A 73 4.18 0.52 6.31
CA ASP A 73 4.53 1.60 7.22
C ASP A 73 5.23 2.75 6.48
N GLU A 74 6.16 2.43 5.58
CA GLU A 74 6.79 3.44 4.73
C GLU A 74 5.79 4.07 3.76
N LEU A 75 4.91 3.28 3.14
CA LEU A 75 3.87 3.81 2.26
C LEU A 75 2.96 4.81 2.98
N ARG A 76 2.59 4.51 4.23
CA ARG A 76 1.83 5.42 5.09
C ARG A 76 2.59 6.71 5.35
N GLY A 77 3.89 6.63 5.68
CA GLY A 77 4.73 7.80 5.89
C GLY A 77 4.85 8.68 4.63
N VAL A 78 5.01 8.07 3.45
CA VAL A 78 5.05 8.83 2.19
C VAL A 78 3.73 9.55 1.92
N LEU A 79 2.60 8.87 2.15
CA LEU A 79 1.28 9.46 1.97
C LEU A 79 0.99 10.58 2.97
N ASP A 80 1.40 10.43 4.22
CA ASP A 80 1.24 11.45 5.27
C ASP A 80 2.01 12.74 4.93
N VAL A 81 3.24 12.59 4.42
CA VAL A 81 4.05 13.70 3.90
C VAL A 81 3.36 14.38 2.72
N ASP A 82 2.88 13.62 1.74
CA ASP A 82 2.19 14.18 0.57
C ASP A 82 0.88 14.90 0.97
N THR A 83 0.12 14.38 1.94
CA THR A 83 -1.10 15.05 2.42
C THR A 83 -0.81 16.31 3.21
N THR A 84 0.32 16.36 3.94
CA THR A 84 0.74 17.55 4.68
C THR A 84 1.12 18.66 3.71
N LEU A 85 1.93 18.35 2.69
CA LEU A 85 2.33 19.32 1.66
C LEU A 85 1.15 19.78 0.79
N ALA A 86 0.19 18.89 0.51
CA ALA A 86 -1.04 19.26 -0.22
C ALA A 86 -2.00 20.15 0.60
N GLY A 87 -1.90 20.14 1.93
CA GLY A 87 -2.70 20.99 2.83
C GLY A 87 -2.19 22.42 2.97
N GLU A 88 -0.92 22.68 2.64
CA GLU A 88 -0.26 23.99 2.80
C GLU A 88 -0.32 24.86 1.53
N GLU A 89 -0.68 24.31 0.36
CA GLU A 89 -0.71 25.05 -0.92
C GLU A 89 -2.03 25.79 -1.23
N HIS A 90 -2.92 26.02 -0.25
CA HIS A 90 -4.23 26.66 -0.49
C HIS A 90 -4.48 28.00 0.24
N ASP A 91 -3.48 28.61 0.90
CA ASP A 91 -3.59 29.95 1.52
C ASP A 91 -2.52 30.92 1.00
N GLY A 92 -2.55 31.20 -0.30
CA GLY A 92 -1.49 32.03 -0.89
C GLY A 92 -1.74 32.47 -2.33
N ALA A 93 -2.95 32.90 -2.69
CA ALA A 93 -3.16 33.62 -3.95
C ALA A 93 -4.38 34.56 -3.90
N ARG A 94 -4.12 35.75 -3.33
CA ARG A 94 -4.63 37.08 -3.71
C ARG A 94 -6.05 37.51 -3.34
#